data_AF-A0AAD4X3R1-F1
#
_entry.id   AF-A0AAD4X3R1-F1
#
_cell.length_a   1.000
_cell.length_b   1.000
_cell.length_c   1.000
_cell.angle_alpha   90.00
_cell.angle_beta   90.00
_cell.angle_gamma   90.00
#
_symmetry.space_group_name_H-M   'P 1'
#
loop_
_entity.id
_entity.type
_entity.pdbx_description
1 polymer ?
#
loop_
_entity_poly.entity_id
_entity_poly.type
_entity_poly.pdbx_seq_one_letter_code
_entity_poly.pdbx_strand_id
1 'polypeptide(L)'
;MKERQRWRAEEDSLLRAYVKQYGPREWNLVSQRMNTPLDRDAKSCLERWKNYLKPGIKKGSLTEEEQRLVIRLQAKHGNKWKKIAAEVPGRTAKRLGKWWEVFKEKQQREQKENSKSTDPIDEGKYNRILETFAEKLVRERSTPTPTPSPTPSFFMATSNAGFLHSDAATSAPPPPPPTLLPPWLSNSNGPLTTSSSPSVTLSLSPSTSAPSPTIPWLQPERTGTDNSNNNNNSSLMLSNLAPHGSVSTNGERLIVTELSDCCRELEEGHRAWAAHKKEATWRLKRVELQLESEKACRKREKMEEFEMKVRALREEQKVSLERIEAEYREQLAGLRRDADAKEQKLADQWVAKHIRLMKFVEQIGRQRPSIESNCR
;
A
#
# COMPACT_ATOMS: atom_id res chain seq x y z
N MET A 1 1.55 18.45 -26.74
CA MET A 1 2.12 17.20 -27.31
C MET A 1 0.97 16.22 -27.58
N LYS A 2 1.03 15.36 -28.62
CA LYS A 2 0.09 14.21 -28.71
C LYS A 2 0.32 13.29 -27.51
N GLU A 3 -0.74 12.88 -26.82
CA GLU A 3 -0.63 12.08 -25.60
C GLU A 3 -0.08 10.68 -25.84
N ARG A 4 0.53 10.08 -24.82
CA ARG A 4 1.05 8.69 -24.88
C ARG A 4 -0.06 7.66 -24.67
N GLN A 5 -1.10 7.71 -25.50
CA GLN A 5 -2.24 6.78 -25.47
C GLN A 5 -1.79 5.31 -25.35
N ARG A 6 -2.39 4.58 -24.40
CA ARG A 6 -2.14 3.15 -24.18
C ARG A 6 -2.44 2.35 -25.45
N TRP A 7 -1.67 1.28 -25.69
CA TRP A 7 -1.94 0.31 -26.76
C TRP A 7 -2.93 -0.76 -26.26
N ARG A 8 -4.00 -1.01 -27.03
CA ARG A 8 -5.00 -2.07 -26.80
C ARG A 8 -4.63 -3.38 -27.50
N ALA A 9 -5.29 -4.47 -27.11
CA ALA A 9 -5.01 -5.82 -27.64
C ALA A 9 -5.39 -5.97 -29.13
N GLU A 10 -6.48 -5.34 -29.56
CA GLU A 10 -6.88 -5.24 -30.98
C GLU A 10 -5.81 -4.53 -31.82
N GLU A 11 -5.34 -3.38 -31.36
CA GLU A 11 -4.32 -2.55 -32.03
C GLU A 11 -3.01 -3.31 -32.19
N ASP A 12 -2.62 -4.08 -31.16
CA ASP A 12 -1.49 -5.00 -31.20
C ASP A 12 -1.69 -6.17 -32.18
N SER A 13 -2.91 -6.67 -32.36
CA SER A 13 -3.24 -7.72 -33.33
C SER A 13 -3.22 -7.21 -34.76
N LEU A 14 -3.80 -6.03 -35.00
CA LEU A 14 -3.78 -5.36 -36.29
C LEU A 14 -2.35 -5.01 -36.72
N LEU A 15 -1.52 -4.51 -35.80
CA LEU A 15 -0.10 -4.26 -36.04
C LEU A 15 0.70 -5.55 -36.31
N ARG A 16 0.35 -6.68 -35.68
CA ARG A 16 0.93 -8.00 -36.03
C ARG A 16 0.55 -8.45 -37.44
N ALA A 17 -0.71 -8.28 -37.83
CA ALA A 17 -1.19 -8.66 -39.16
C ALA A 17 -0.49 -7.84 -40.26
N TYR A 18 -0.45 -6.52 -40.12
CA TYR A 18 0.21 -5.65 -41.10
C TYR A 18 1.71 -5.92 -41.22
N VAL A 19 2.44 -6.12 -40.12
CA VAL A 19 3.89 -6.42 -40.20
C VAL A 19 4.16 -7.84 -40.73
N LYS A 20 3.21 -8.79 -40.62
CA LYS A 20 3.28 -10.09 -41.31
C LYS A 20 3.08 -9.93 -42.83
N GLN A 21 2.21 -9.01 -43.27
CA GLN A 21 1.85 -8.83 -44.69
C GLN A 21 2.87 -7.96 -45.46
N TYR A 22 3.29 -6.82 -44.91
CA TYR A 22 4.17 -5.84 -45.58
C TYR A 22 5.62 -5.86 -45.08
N GLY A 23 5.91 -6.67 -44.05
CA GLY A 23 7.23 -6.73 -43.43
C GLY A 23 7.60 -5.51 -42.57
N PRO A 24 8.71 -5.56 -41.83
CA PRO A 24 9.09 -4.54 -40.85
C PRO A 24 9.81 -3.32 -41.48
N ARG A 25 9.48 -2.94 -42.72
CA ARG A 25 10.16 -1.88 -43.48
C ARG A 25 9.34 -0.59 -43.56
N GLU A 26 8.08 -0.66 -43.98
CA GLU A 26 7.29 0.53 -44.39
C GLU A 26 6.30 1.01 -43.32
N TRP A 27 6.84 1.52 -42.21
CA TRP A 27 6.04 1.94 -41.04
C TRP A 27 5.06 3.09 -41.34
N ASN A 28 5.34 3.91 -42.36
CA ASN A 28 4.44 4.97 -42.82
C ASN A 28 3.18 4.39 -43.47
N LEU A 29 3.32 3.37 -44.34
CA LEU A 29 2.19 2.67 -44.95
C LEU A 29 1.38 1.91 -43.89
N VAL A 30 2.05 1.27 -42.93
CA VAL A 30 1.39 0.61 -41.79
C VAL A 30 0.59 1.61 -40.95
N SER A 31 1.13 2.80 -40.66
CA SER A 31 0.40 3.88 -39.97
C SER A 31 -0.82 4.33 -40.78
N GLN A 32 -0.64 4.70 -42.05
CA GLN A 32 -1.74 5.15 -42.91
C GLN A 32 -2.87 4.12 -43.04
N ARG A 33 -2.55 2.82 -43.11
CA ARG A 33 -3.54 1.73 -43.14
C ARG A 33 -4.10 1.33 -41.76
N MET A 34 -3.50 1.81 -40.67
CA MET A 34 -4.05 1.71 -39.31
C MET A 34 -4.85 2.96 -38.88
N ASN A 35 -4.80 4.06 -39.64
CA ASN A 35 -5.46 5.32 -39.29
C ASN A 35 -6.99 5.31 -39.46
N THR A 36 -7.60 4.27 -40.07
CA THR A 36 -9.07 4.23 -40.27
C THR A 36 -9.91 4.18 -38.99
N PRO A 37 -9.39 3.73 -37.82
CA PRO A 37 -10.03 3.97 -36.53
C PRO A 37 -9.11 4.64 -35.49
N LEU A 38 -7.85 4.95 -35.82
CA LEU A 38 -6.82 5.17 -34.80
C LEU A 38 -5.60 5.98 -35.26
N ASP A 39 -5.52 7.20 -34.75
CA ASP A 39 -4.66 8.29 -35.21
C ASP A 39 -3.17 8.19 -34.76
N ARG A 40 -2.52 7.05 -35.05
CA ARG A 40 -1.18 6.65 -34.56
C ARG A 40 -0.06 6.93 -35.56
N ASP A 41 0.88 7.77 -35.14
CA ASP A 41 2.17 8.00 -35.82
C ASP A 41 2.96 6.68 -36.06
N ALA A 42 3.51 6.53 -37.27
CA ALA A 42 4.41 5.46 -37.69
C ALA A 42 5.56 5.18 -36.71
N LYS A 43 6.10 6.23 -36.06
CA LYS A 43 7.12 6.12 -35.01
C LYS A 43 6.63 5.34 -33.79
N SER A 44 5.35 5.50 -33.43
CA SER A 44 4.69 4.76 -32.33
C SER A 44 4.52 3.28 -32.70
N CYS A 45 4.08 2.98 -33.92
CA CYS A 45 3.96 1.61 -34.44
C CYS A 45 5.32 0.89 -34.46
N LEU A 46 6.37 1.58 -34.94
CA LEU A 46 7.75 1.12 -34.93
C LEU A 46 8.28 0.85 -33.51
N GLU A 47 8.03 1.77 -32.57
CA GLU A 47 8.43 1.61 -31.18
C GLU A 47 7.68 0.45 -30.50
N ARG A 48 6.38 0.31 -30.77
CA ARG A 48 5.55 -0.78 -30.23
C ARG A 48 6.05 -2.14 -30.72
N TRP A 49 6.32 -2.26 -32.02
CA TRP A 49 6.87 -3.48 -32.60
C TRP A 49 8.22 -3.86 -31.98
N LYS A 50 9.19 -2.94 -32.00
CA LYS A 50 10.57 -3.17 -31.51
C LYS A 50 10.65 -3.48 -30.01
N ASN A 51 9.70 -3.01 -29.19
CA ASN A 51 9.74 -3.22 -27.74
C ASN A 51 8.79 -4.30 -27.20
N TYR A 52 7.73 -4.68 -27.93
CA TYR A 52 6.67 -5.55 -27.37
C TYR A 52 6.15 -6.66 -28.30
N LEU A 53 6.20 -6.48 -29.63
CA LEU A 53 5.52 -7.39 -30.57
C LEU A 53 6.46 -8.24 -31.44
N LYS A 54 7.73 -7.83 -31.63
CA LYS A 54 8.71 -8.62 -32.40
C LYS A 54 8.84 -10.04 -31.79
N PRO A 55 8.78 -11.11 -32.60
CA PRO A 55 9.08 -12.46 -32.13
C PRO A 55 10.49 -12.54 -31.52
N GLY A 56 10.64 -13.35 -30.47
CA GLY A 56 11.87 -13.47 -29.68
C GLY A 56 11.98 -12.52 -28.47
N ILE A 57 11.04 -11.60 -28.25
CA ILE A 57 11.00 -10.80 -27.01
C ILE A 57 10.37 -11.62 -25.88
N LYS A 58 11.14 -11.90 -24.82
CA LYS A 58 10.66 -12.59 -23.61
C LYS A 58 9.69 -11.68 -22.83
N LYS A 59 8.40 -12.03 -22.84
CA LYS A 59 7.35 -11.39 -22.03
C LYS A 59 7.35 -12.00 -20.63
N GLY A 60 7.61 -11.19 -19.59
CA GLY A 60 7.69 -11.63 -18.20
C GLY A 60 8.67 -10.80 -17.37
N SER A 61 8.81 -11.10 -16.07
CA SER A 61 9.93 -10.67 -15.22
C SER A 61 11.28 -11.06 -15.85
N LEU A 62 12.38 -10.41 -15.44
CA LEU A 62 13.74 -10.90 -15.75
C LEU A 62 14.04 -12.11 -14.86
N THR A 63 14.61 -13.18 -15.41
CA THR A 63 15.11 -14.29 -14.57
C THR A 63 16.35 -13.83 -13.82
N GLU A 64 16.70 -14.48 -12.72
CA GLU A 64 17.79 -13.99 -11.87
C GLU A 64 19.17 -14.08 -12.57
N GLU A 65 19.33 -15.00 -13.52
CA GLU A 65 20.49 -15.11 -14.43
C GLU A 65 20.60 -13.86 -15.31
N GLU A 66 19.47 -13.41 -15.88
CA GLU A 66 19.39 -12.19 -16.66
C GLU A 66 19.64 -10.95 -15.79
N GLN A 67 19.18 -10.95 -14.54
CA GLN A 67 19.44 -9.86 -13.58
C GLN A 67 20.93 -9.79 -13.23
N ARG A 68 21.55 -10.92 -12.84
CA ARG A 68 22.99 -11.06 -12.58
C ARG A 68 23.84 -10.61 -13.79
N LEU A 69 23.41 -10.97 -15.01
CA LEU A 69 24.05 -10.55 -16.25
C LEU A 69 23.90 -9.03 -16.49
N VAL A 70 22.70 -8.46 -16.32
CA VAL A 70 22.47 -7.01 -16.49
C VAL A 70 23.27 -6.19 -15.48
N ILE A 71 23.39 -6.63 -14.22
CA ILE A 71 24.23 -5.96 -13.21
C ILE A 71 25.70 -5.95 -13.67
N ARG A 72 26.25 -7.12 -14.07
CA ARG A 72 27.63 -7.25 -14.56
C ARG A 72 27.90 -6.37 -15.79
N LEU A 73 26.96 -6.32 -16.72
CA LEU A 73 27.07 -5.51 -17.94
C LEU A 73 26.87 -4.01 -17.69
N GLN A 74 26.03 -3.63 -16.72
CA GLN A 74 25.88 -2.24 -16.29
C GLN A 74 27.16 -1.73 -15.62
N ALA A 75 27.81 -2.54 -14.77
CA ALA A 75 29.11 -2.19 -14.21
C ALA A 75 30.19 -2.03 -15.30
N LYS A 76 30.20 -2.92 -16.31
CA LYS A 76 31.18 -2.90 -17.41
C LYS A 76 30.95 -1.79 -18.44
N HIS A 77 29.71 -1.38 -18.69
CA HIS A 77 29.33 -0.51 -19.82
C HIS A 77 28.48 0.71 -19.46
N GLY A 78 28.17 0.92 -18.18
CA GLY A 78 27.31 2.00 -17.69
C GLY A 78 25.88 1.91 -18.22
N ASN A 79 25.17 3.03 -18.27
CA ASN A 79 23.77 3.11 -18.71
C ASN A 79 23.58 2.93 -20.25
N LYS A 80 24.48 2.22 -20.93
CA LYS A 80 24.48 2.02 -22.40
C LYS A 80 23.53 0.89 -22.80
N TRP A 81 22.25 1.01 -22.45
CA TRP A 81 21.21 -0.03 -22.54
C TRP A 81 21.08 -0.71 -23.91
N LYS A 82 21.38 -0.02 -25.02
CA LYS A 82 21.39 -0.62 -26.37
C LYS A 82 22.47 -1.70 -26.52
N LYS A 83 23.64 -1.53 -25.92
CA LYS A 83 24.73 -2.51 -25.94
C LYS A 83 24.41 -3.69 -25.02
N ILE A 84 23.96 -3.41 -23.80
CA ILE A 84 23.54 -4.43 -22.83
C ILE A 84 22.42 -5.32 -23.43
N ALA A 85 21.46 -4.73 -24.15
CA ALA A 85 20.40 -5.48 -24.83
C ALA A 85 20.82 -6.26 -26.09
N ALA A 86 22.07 -6.11 -26.56
CA ALA A 86 22.66 -7.00 -27.56
C ALA A 86 23.29 -8.24 -26.90
N GLU A 87 23.83 -8.09 -25.68
CA GLU A 87 24.45 -9.16 -24.90
C GLU A 87 23.44 -9.96 -24.05
N VAL A 88 22.21 -9.43 -23.81
CA VAL A 88 21.12 -10.13 -23.09
C VAL A 88 20.05 -10.62 -24.09
N PRO A 89 20.01 -11.93 -24.43
CA PRO A 89 19.15 -12.45 -25.49
C PRO A 89 17.64 -12.31 -25.17
N GLY A 90 16.89 -11.74 -26.11
CA GLY A 90 15.43 -11.62 -26.03
C GLY A 90 14.91 -10.53 -25.08
N ARG A 91 15.76 -9.63 -24.56
CA ARG A 91 15.37 -8.51 -23.70
C ARG A 91 15.69 -7.16 -24.34
N THR A 92 14.71 -6.25 -24.40
CA THR A 92 14.89 -4.95 -25.06
C THR A 92 15.45 -3.89 -24.10
N ALA A 93 16.33 -3.02 -24.62
CA ALA A 93 16.98 -1.93 -23.88
C ALA A 93 16.03 -1.09 -22.99
N LYS A 94 14.82 -0.78 -23.47
CA LYS A 94 13.80 -0.03 -22.72
C LYS A 94 13.29 -0.77 -21.47
N ARG A 95 13.27 -2.11 -21.50
CA ARG A 95 12.91 -2.95 -20.35
C ARG A 95 14.08 -3.11 -19.37
N LEU A 96 15.31 -3.18 -19.87
CA LEU A 96 16.51 -3.25 -19.03
C LEU A 96 16.73 -1.95 -18.24
N GLY A 97 16.61 -0.78 -18.89
CA GLY A 97 16.72 0.51 -18.22
C GLY A 97 15.66 0.69 -17.12
N LYS A 98 14.38 0.40 -17.42
CA LYS A 98 13.31 0.48 -16.40
C LYS A 98 13.46 -0.56 -15.28
N TRP A 99 14.01 -1.74 -15.56
CA TRP A 99 14.34 -2.69 -14.50
C TRP A 99 15.46 -2.14 -13.60
N TRP A 100 16.49 -1.51 -14.19
CA TRP A 100 17.60 -0.91 -13.43
C TRP A 100 17.17 0.28 -12.56
N GLU A 101 16.24 1.10 -13.03
CA GLU A 101 15.64 2.19 -12.24
C GLU A 101 15.01 1.63 -10.95
N VAL A 102 14.13 0.63 -11.08
CA VAL A 102 13.46 -0.03 -9.94
C VAL A 102 14.45 -0.81 -9.06
N PHE A 103 15.46 -1.46 -9.65
CA PHE A 103 16.51 -2.16 -8.91
C PHE A 103 17.33 -1.19 -8.04
N LYS A 104 17.71 -0.03 -8.59
CA LYS A 104 18.45 1.01 -7.86
C LYS A 104 17.60 1.65 -6.76
N GLU A 105 16.34 1.98 -7.06
CA GLU A 105 15.38 2.51 -6.08
C GLU A 105 15.20 1.54 -4.90
N LYS A 106 15.03 0.25 -5.18
CA LYS A 106 14.97 -0.80 -4.17
C LYS A 106 16.24 -0.84 -3.31
N GLN A 107 17.42 -0.88 -3.93
CA GLN A 107 18.71 -0.90 -3.22
C GLN A 107 18.93 0.35 -2.34
N GLN A 108 18.53 1.54 -2.81
CA GLN A 108 18.58 2.77 -2.00
C GLN A 108 17.62 2.72 -0.80
N ARG A 109 16.45 2.09 -0.96
CA ARG A 109 15.50 1.87 0.13
C ARG A 109 16.05 0.89 1.17
N GLU A 110 16.62 -0.23 0.72
CA GLU A 110 17.23 -1.26 1.58
C GLU A 110 18.43 -0.68 2.36
N GLN A 111 19.28 0.14 1.73
CA GLN A 111 20.36 0.86 2.42
C GLN A 111 19.83 1.86 3.46
N LYS A 112 18.77 2.61 3.15
CA LYS A 112 18.14 3.59 4.06
C LYS A 112 17.32 2.95 5.19
N GLU A 113 16.90 1.71 5.02
CA GLU A 113 16.29 0.88 6.07
C GLU A 113 17.40 0.34 6.99
N ASN A 114 18.47 -0.23 6.42
CA ASN A 114 19.61 -0.75 7.19
C ASN A 114 20.40 0.34 7.94
N SER A 115 20.48 1.56 7.41
CA SER A 115 21.13 2.69 8.09
C SER A 115 20.30 3.29 9.24
N LYS A 116 19.05 2.85 9.43
CA LYS A 116 18.17 3.28 10.53
C LYS A 116 18.10 2.27 11.68
N SER A 117 18.62 1.07 11.48
CA SER A 117 18.72 0.02 12.51
C SER A 117 20.01 0.09 13.34
N THR A 118 20.86 1.10 13.12
CA THR A 118 22.19 1.20 13.72
C THR A 118 22.53 2.60 14.26
N ASP A 119 21.52 3.35 14.72
CA ASP A 119 21.74 4.50 15.60
C ASP A 119 21.68 4.02 17.07
N PRO A 120 22.76 4.15 17.87
CA PRO A 120 22.67 4.02 19.32
C PRO A 120 21.71 5.09 19.88
N ILE A 121 21.03 4.77 20.98
CA ILE A 121 20.15 5.73 21.65
C ILE A 121 20.99 6.92 22.12
N ASP A 122 20.65 8.12 21.63
CA ASP A 122 21.34 9.38 21.99
C ASP A 122 20.99 9.80 23.42
N GLU A 123 21.68 9.15 24.36
CA GLU A 123 21.59 9.35 25.80
C GLU A 123 21.94 10.79 26.22
N GLY A 124 22.71 11.51 25.38
CA GLY A 124 23.07 12.91 25.60
C GLY A 124 21.88 13.87 25.56
N LYS A 125 20.86 13.59 24.73
CA LYS A 125 19.63 14.40 24.71
C LYS A 125 18.81 14.25 25.99
N TYR A 126 18.71 13.03 26.54
CA TYR A 126 17.98 12.79 27.78
C TYR A 126 18.71 13.36 29.00
N ASN A 127 20.04 13.17 29.10
CA ASN A 127 20.85 13.78 30.17
C ASN A 127 20.71 15.30 30.18
N ARG A 128 20.82 15.97 29.01
CA ARG A 128 20.70 17.43 28.93
C ARG A 128 19.32 17.96 29.38
N ILE A 129 18.25 17.20 29.14
CA ILE A 129 16.90 17.55 29.61
C ILE A 129 16.81 17.37 31.14
N LEU A 130 17.31 16.24 31.67
CA LEU A 130 17.33 15.96 33.11
C LEU A 130 18.15 17.01 33.89
N GLU A 131 19.29 17.42 33.36
CA GLU A 131 20.16 18.43 33.96
C GLU A 131 19.49 19.81 33.98
N THR A 132 18.80 20.20 32.90
CA THR A 132 17.99 21.44 32.84
C THR A 132 16.84 21.42 33.87
N PHE A 133 16.26 20.25 34.16
CA PHE A 133 15.25 20.09 35.22
C PHE A 133 15.87 20.15 36.63
N ALA A 134 17.05 19.57 36.83
CA ALA A 134 17.78 19.60 38.09
C ALA A 134 18.18 21.04 38.48
N GLU A 135 18.71 21.83 37.53
CA GLU A 135 19.03 23.25 37.75
C GLU A 135 17.81 24.05 38.23
N LYS A 136 16.63 23.83 37.64
CA LYS A 136 15.39 24.51 38.07
C LYS A 136 15.02 24.17 39.52
N LEU A 137 15.02 22.88 39.88
CA LEU A 137 14.63 22.42 41.21
C LEU A 137 15.60 22.86 42.32
N VAL A 138 16.88 22.99 42.01
CA VAL A 138 17.89 23.52 42.97
C VAL A 138 17.71 25.02 43.17
N ARG A 139 17.47 25.77 42.09
CA ARG A 139 17.39 27.25 42.12
C ARG A 139 16.14 27.79 42.82
N GLU A 140 15.08 26.99 42.91
CA GLU A 140 13.80 27.37 43.55
C GLU A 140 13.83 27.25 45.09
N ARG A 141 14.91 26.69 45.68
CA ARG A 141 15.00 26.42 47.14
C ARG A 141 15.97 27.32 47.92
N SER A 142 16.40 28.45 47.36
CA SER A 142 17.40 29.34 47.98
C SER A 142 16.88 30.72 48.38
N THR A 143 16.78 30.94 49.69
CA THR A 143 16.72 32.22 50.46
C THR A 143 15.37 33.00 50.53
N PRO A 144 15.15 33.84 51.57
CA PRO A 144 13.79 34.18 52.04
C PRO A 144 13.36 35.68 51.97
N THR A 145 12.09 35.91 52.30
CA THR A 145 11.31 37.16 52.50
C THR A 145 11.88 38.15 53.56
N PRO A 146 11.48 39.46 53.63
CA PRO A 146 10.06 39.89 53.70
C PRO A 146 9.59 41.29 53.18
N THR A 147 8.47 41.29 52.41
CA THR A 147 7.34 42.28 52.37
C THR A 147 7.55 43.78 51.98
N PRO A 148 6.48 44.55 51.63
CA PRO A 148 5.08 44.18 51.26
C PRO A 148 4.47 44.86 50.00
N SER A 149 3.66 44.09 49.24
CA SER A 149 2.37 44.43 48.57
C SER A 149 2.22 45.63 47.58
N PRO A 150 1.11 45.74 46.80
CA PRO A 150 0.11 44.73 46.41
C PRO A 150 -0.03 44.53 44.87
N THR A 151 -0.75 43.47 44.47
CA THR A 151 -1.25 43.17 43.12
C THR A 151 -2.79 43.43 43.06
N PRO A 152 -3.61 43.02 42.05
CA PRO A 152 -3.34 42.42 40.74
C PRO A 152 -4.15 43.02 39.55
N SER A 153 -3.88 42.56 38.32
CA SER A 153 -4.88 41.85 37.47
C SER A 153 -4.32 41.47 36.09
N PHE A 154 -4.72 40.30 35.58
CA PHE A 154 -4.39 39.84 34.23
C PHE A 154 -5.40 40.36 33.20
N PHE A 155 -4.91 40.72 32.00
CA PHE A 155 -5.70 40.73 30.77
C PHE A 155 -5.03 39.84 29.74
N MET A 156 -5.77 38.90 29.14
CA MET A 156 -5.32 38.20 27.94
C MET A 156 -5.73 38.99 26.71
N ALA A 157 -4.75 39.34 25.87
CA ALA A 157 -4.96 39.92 24.56
C ALA A 157 -3.98 39.30 23.57
N THR A 158 -4.47 38.73 22.46
CA THR A 158 -3.65 38.40 21.28
C THR A 158 -4.43 38.77 20.03
N SER A 159 -3.83 39.57 19.13
CA SER A 159 -4.50 40.05 17.92
C SER A 159 -3.54 40.16 16.74
N ASN A 160 -3.67 39.21 15.80
CA ASN A 160 -3.54 39.32 14.33
C ASN A 160 -2.24 39.83 13.64
N ALA A 161 -2.07 39.32 12.41
CA ALA A 161 -1.18 39.78 11.32
C ALA A 161 0.34 39.52 11.48
N GLY A 162 1.10 39.28 10.40
CA GLY A 162 0.72 39.11 8.98
C GLY A 162 1.93 38.90 8.04
N PHE A 163 1.71 38.96 6.71
CA PHE A 163 2.71 38.89 5.59
C PHE A 163 3.36 37.49 5.36
N LEU A 164 3.64 36.99 4.12
CA LEU A 164 3.39 37.46 2.73
C LEU A 164 3.45 36.30 1.68
N HIS A 165 2.86 36.50 0.48
CA HIS A 165 3.10 35.85 -0.85
C HIS A 165 2.92 34.30 -1.01
N SER A 166 2.10 33.78 -1.95
CA SER A 166 2.19 33.72 -3.45
C SER A 166 3.20 32.68 -3.99
N ASP A 167 2.93 31.84 -5.00
CA ASP A 167 1.73 31.68 -5.86
C ASP A 167 1.64 30.28 -6.55
N ALA A 168 0.53 29.98 -7.26
CA ALA A 168 0.29 29.02 -8.39
C ALA A 168 1.17 27.72 -8.57
N ALA A 169 0.72 26.55 -9.05
CA ALA A 169 -0.51 25.99 -9.65
C ALA A 169 -0.24 24.47 -10.03
N THR A 170 -1.11 23.58 -10.53
CA THR A 170 -2.58 23.30 -10.52
C THR A 170 -2.82 21.94 -11.23
N SER A 171 -4.06 21.39 -11.18
CA SER A 171 -4.68 20.34 -12.05
C SER A 171 -4.52 18.82 -11.74
N ALA A 172 -5.69 18.28 -11.37
CA ALA A 172 -6.17 16.90 -11.20
C ALA A 172 -6.11 15.94 -12.42
N PRO A 173 -6.50 14.65 -12.22
CA PRO A 173 -6.93 13.73 -13.28
C PRO A 173 -8.49 13.58 -13.41
N PRO A 174 -9.03 13.21 -14.59
CA PRO A 174 -10.47 13.02 -14.88
C PRO A 174 -10.96 11.54 -14.83
N PRO A 175 -12.28 11.24 -15.03
CA PRO A 175 -12.88 9.92 -14.70
C PRO A 175 -13.11 8.94 -15.89
N PRO A 176 -13.43 7.66 -15.62
CA PRO A 176 -13.87 6.66 -16.61
C PRO A 176 -15.41 6.40 -16.65
N PRO A 177 -15.95 5.72 -17.71
CA PRO A 177 -17.39 5.57 -18.01
C PRO A 177 -18.02 4.23 -17.49
N PRO A 178 -19.34 3.98 -17.63
CA PRO A 178 -20.06 2.92 -16.90
C PRO A 178 -20.03 1.54 -17.56
N THR A 179 -20.08 0.47 -16.74
CA THR A 179 -20.35 -0.91 -17.19
C THR A 179 -21.22 -1.70 -16.18
N LEU A 180 -22.36 -2.16 -16.69
CA LEU A 180 -23.05 -3.45 -16.52
C LEU A 180 -22.64 -4.38 -15.35
N LEU A 181 -23.66 -4.89 -14.65
CA LEU A 181 -23.55 -5.82 -13.50
C LEU A 181 -23.16 -7.26 -13.91
N PRO A 182 -22.24 -7.92 -13.16
CA PRO A 182 -21.94 -9.35 -13.31
C PRO A 182 -22.80 -10.27 -12.40
N PRO A 183 -22.90 -11.58 -12.69
CA PRO A 183 -24.01 -12.41 -12.22
C PRO A 183 -23.79 -13.10 -10.87
N TRP A 184 -24.33 -12.52 -9.80
CA TRP A 184 -24.49 -13.18 -8.49
C TRP A 184 -25.88 -12.98 -7.85
N LEU A 185 -26.82 -12.39 -8.58
CA LEU A 185 -28.26 -12.35 -8.22
C LEU A 185 -28.95 -13.66 -8.60
N SER A 186 -28.49 -14.77 -8.03
CA SER A 186 -29.07 -16.13 -8.06
C SER A 186 -28.30 -16.96 -7.02
N ASN A 187 -28.88 -17.55 -5.97
CA ASN A 187 -29.99 -18.52 -5.99
C ASN A 187 -30.63 -18.67 -4.59
N SER A 188 -31.68 -19.49 -4.47
CA SER A 188 -32.41 -19.78 -3.21
C SER A 188 -31.97 -21.09 -2.51
N ASN A 189 -32.39 -21.22 -1.24
CA ASN A 189 -32.53 -22.44 -0.42
C ASN A 189 -31.25 -23.09 0.20
N GLY A 190 -31.39 -23.57 1.45
CA GLY A 190 -30.37 -24.29 2.25
C GLY A 190 -30.60 -25.82 2.28
N PRO A 191 -30.44 -26.57 3.41
CA PRO A 191 -30.30 -26.12 4.82
C PRO A 191 -29.31 -26.90 5.76
N LEU A 192 -29.15 -26.44 7.03
CA LEU A 192 -28.75 -27.18 8.28
C LEU A 192 -27.30 -27.78 8.36
N THR A 193 -26.56 -27.91 9.50
CA THR A 193 -26.72 -27.59 10.96
C THR A 193 -25.39 -27.10 11.63
N THR A 194 -25.48 -26.52 12.85
CA THR A 194 -24.43 -26.42 13.95
C THR A 194 -23.14 -25.59 13.70
N SER A 195 -22.52 -24.87 14.66
CA SER A 195 -22.80 -24.62 16.11
C SER A 195 -22.14 -23.32 16.67
N SER A 196 -22.65 -22.81 17.82
CA SER A 196 -22.00 -22.00 18.87
C SER A 196 -21.47 -20.56 18.63
N SER A 197 -22.30 -19.57 19.05
CA SER A 197 -22.02 -18.45 20.00
C SER A 197 -20.87 -17.42 19.80
N PRO A 198 -20.93 -16.21 20.42
CA PRO A 198 -21.96 -15.66 21.32
C PRO A 198 -22.73 -14.44 20.76
N SER A 199 -23.81 -14.05 21.46
CA SER A 199 -24.77 -13.02 21.02
C SER A 199 -24.38 -11.59 21.41
N VAL A 200 -24.64 -10.63 20.51
CA VAL A 200 -24.96 -9.23 20.85
C VAL A 200 -26.16 -8.80 20.01
N THR A 201 -27.37 -8.87 20.58
CA THR A 201 -28.63 -8.64 19.84
C THR A 201 -29.18 -7.25 20.13
N LEU A 202 -28.88 -6.26 19.28
CA LEU A 202 -29.60 -4.99 19.29
C LEU A 202 -30.91 -5.14 18.51
N SER A 203 -31.96 -5.56 19.22
CA SER A 203 -33.33 -5.53 18.70
C SER A 203 -33.85 -4.09 18.67
N LEU A 204 -34.27 -3.61 17.50
CA LEU A 204 -35.03 -2.37 17.33
C LEU A 204 -36.18 -2.61 16.35
N SER A 205 -37.40 -2.63 16.87
CA SER A 205 -38.66 -2.70 16.12
C SER A 205 -39.83 -2.40 17.06
N PRO A 206 -40.92 -1.79 16.58
CA PRO A 206 -40.97 -0.67 15.64
C PRO A 206 -41.60 0.57 16.30
N SER A 207 -41.40 1.76 15.73
CA SER A 207 -41.97 3.00 16.28
C SER A 207 -43.49 3.10 16.01
N THR A 208 -44.29 2.98 17.07
CA THR A 208 -45.67 3.48 17.06
C THR A 208 -45.66 5.01 17.09
N SER A 209 -46.18 5.64 16.04
CA SER A 209 -46.56 7.06 16.02
C SER A 209 -47.80 7.25 15.15
N ALA A 210 -48.80 7.94 15.68
CA ALA A 210 -50.09 8.21 15.02
C ALA A 210 -49.93 9.13 13.78
N PRO A 211 -50.92 9.19 12.87
CA PRO A 211 -50.71 9.76 11.53
C PRO A 211 -50.72 11.29 11.48
N SER A 212 -49.95 11.84 10.54
CA SER A 212 -50.07 13.24 10.08
C SER A 212 -51.37 13.44 9.28
N PRO A 213 -51.95 14.66 9.27
CA PRO A 213 -53.21 14.93 8.57
C PRO A 213 -53.09 14.79 7.05
N THR A 214 -54.18 14.36 6.42
CA THR A 214 -54.30 14.22 4.96
C THR A 214 -54.29 15.57 4.26
N ILE A 215 -53.42 15.76 3.28
CA ILE A 215 -53.45 16.91 2.35
C ILE A 215 -54.40 16.54 1.18
N PRO A 216 -55.56 17.21 1.01
CA PRO A 216 -56.65 16.69 0.18
C PRO A 216 -56.61 17.19 -1.27
N TRP A 217 -55.54 16.93 -2.02
CA TRP A 217 -55.49 17.10 -3.48
C TRP A 217 -54.71 15.97 -4.17
N LEU A 218 -55.20 15.56 -5.35
CA LEU A 218 -54.66 14.49 -6.23
C LEU A 218 -54.91 13.03 -5.78
N GLN A 219 -56.17 12.57 -5.86
CA GLN A 219 -56.47 11.18 -6.20
C GLN A 219 -57.66 11.11 -7.19
N PRO A 220 -57.46 10.68 -8.45
CA PRO A 220 -58.55 10.42 -9.39
C PRO A 220 -59.10 9.01 -9.15
N GLU A 221 -60.27 8.91 -8.51
CA GLU A 221 -60.96 7.64 -8.33
C GLU A 221 -61.43 7.04 -9.66
N ARG A 222 -61.31 5.72 -9.80
CA ARG A 222 -61.84 4.95 -10.94
C ARG A 222 -63.05 4.14 -10.50
N THR A 223 -64.21 4.44 -11.08
CA THR A 223 -65.33 3.49 -11.17
C THR A 223 -65.88 3.45 -12.58
N GLY A 224 -66.30 2.26 -13.03
CA GLY A 224 -67.28 2.13 -14.11
C GLY A 224 -68.70 2.32 -13.55
N THR A 225 -69.74 2.41 -14.37
CA THR A 225 -69.81 2.07 -15.80
C THR A 225 -70.88 2.95 -16.49
N ASP A 226 -71.16 2.67 -17.76
CA ASP A 226 -72.36 3.06 -18.51
C ASP A 226 -72.46 4.47 -19.15
N ASN A 227 -72.02 4.48 -20.41
CA ASN A 227 -72.86 4.77 -21.58
C ASN A 227 -73.04 6.22 -22.09
N SER A 228 -72.90 6.35 -23.41
CA SER A 228 -73.44 7.38 -24.30
C SER A 228 -72.99 8.86 -24.19
N ASN A 229 -71.99 9.15 -25.04
CA ASN A 229 -72.13 10.05 -26.20
C ASN A 229 -71.75 11.55 -26.08
N ASN A 230 -71.13 12.01 -27.18
CA ASN A 230 -70.99 13.37 -27.71
C ASN A 230 -69.82 14.26 -27.22
N ASN A 231 -69.44 15.17 -28.13
CA ASN A 231 -68.27 16.07 -28.07
C ASN A 231 -68.50 17.28 -27.13
N ASN A 232 -67.42 17.85 -26.60
CA ASN A 232 -66.86 19.10 -27.14
C ASN A 232 -65.58 19.59 -26.42
N ASN A 233 -64.80 20.41 -27.13
CA ASN A 233 -63.71 21.20 -26.55
C ASN A 233 -64.27 22.48 -25.90
N SER A 234 -63.81 22.82 -24.69
CA SER A 234 -63.71 24.18 -24.14
C SER A 234 -62.76 24.14 -22.94
N SER A 235 -61.79 25.04 -22.73
CA SER A 235 -61.73 26.49 -22.96
C SER A 235 -62.58 27.30 -21.96
N LEU A 236 -61.96 27.62 -20.82
CA LEU A 236 -62.43 28.59 -19.83
C LEU A 236 -61.22 29.48 -19.45
N MET A 237 -60.90 30.51 -20.23
CA MET A 237 -61.48 31.87 -20.16
C MET A 237 -61.47 32.50 -18.76
N LEU A 238 -60.52 33.41 -18.55
CA LEU A 238 -60.62 34.47 -17.54
C LEU A 238 -61.79 35.39 -17.92
N SER A 239 -62.85 35.42 -17.12
CA SER A 239 -63.83 36.52 -17.13
C SER A 239 -64.68 36.51 -15.84
N ASN A 240 -64.37 37.40 -14.89
CA ASN A 240 -65.20 38.60 -14.70
C ASN A 240 -64.65 39.50 -13.58
N LEU A 241 -64.42 40.76 -13.93
CA LEU A 241 -64.37 41.88 -12.98
C LEU A 241 -65.76 42.52 -12.94
N ALA A 242 -66.26 42.77 -11.74
CA ALA A 242 -67.32 43.74 -11.49
C ALA A 242 -66.98 44.48 -10.18
N PRO A 243 -67.00 45.82 -10.16
CA PRO A 243 -66.58 46.59 -8.98
C PRO A 243 -67.74 46.76 -7.99
N HIS A 244 -67.43 47.13 -6.74
CA HIS A 244 -68.00 48.30 -6.03
C HIS A 244 -67.56 48.31 -4.55
N GLY A 245 -67.27 49.52 -4.03
CA GLY A 245 -67.61 49.90 -2.65
C GLY A 245 -66.69 49.48 -1.49
N SER A 246 -66.02 50.48 -0.92
CA SER A 246 -65.40 50.52 0.43
C SER A 246 -64.14 49.68 0.68
N VAL A 247 -63.29 50.21 1.57
CA VAL A 247 -61.97 49.66 1.94
C VAL A 247 -62.16 48.56 2.99
N SER A 248 -61.65 47.36 2.72
CA SER A 248 -61.60 46.25 3.69
C SER A 248 -60.17 45.74 3.87
N THR A 249 -59.34 46.53 4.55
CA THR A 249 -57.93 46.24 4.82
C THR A 249 -57.68 44.90 5.51
N ASN A 250 -58.68 44.33 6.20
CA ASN A 250 -58.55 43.03 6.85
C ASN A 250 -58.47 41.86 5.85
N GLY A 251 -59.15 41.93 4.71
CA GLY A 251 -59.14 40.83 3.72
C GLY A 251 -57.79 40.72 3.00
N GLU A 252 -57.27 41.84 2.53
CA GLU A 252 -55.93 41.93 1.92
C GLU A 252 -54.84 41.53 2.94
N ARG A 253 -54.97 41.96 4.19
CA ARG A 253 -54.05 41.59 5.28
C ARG A 253 -54.05 40.09 5.58
N LEU A 254 -55.20 39.43 5.53
CA LEU A 254 -55.32 37.97 5.69
C LEU A 254 -54.58 37.21 4.58
N ILE A 255 -54.82 37.58 3.32
CA ILE A 255 -54.14 36.97 2.16
C ILE A 255 -52.62 37.21 2.23
N VAL A 256 -52.18 38.38 2.68
CA VAL A 256 -50.76 38.69 2.90
C VAL A 256 -50.16 37.87 4.05
N THR A 257 -50.91 37.57 5.12
CA THR A 257 -50.42 36.65 6.17
C THR A 257 -50.36 35.20 5.69
N GLU A 258 -51.37 34.69 4.99
CA GLU A 258 -51.36 33.34 4.43
C GLU A 258 -50.20 33.14 3.45
N LEU A 259 -49.95 34.12 2.56
CA LEU A 259 -48.80 34.11 1.67
C LEU A 259 -47.45 34.15 2.42
N SER A 260 -47.38 34.90 3.51
CA SER A 260 -46.19 34.97 4.38
C SER A 260 -45.91 33.63 5.06
N ASP A 261 -46.95 32.93 5.52
CA ASP A 261 -46.82 31.62 6.15
C ASP A 261 -46.54 30.51 5.12
N CYS A 262 -47.12 30.54 3.92
CA CYS A 262 -46.69 29.65 2.83
C CYS A 262 -45.22 29.87 2.44
N CYS A 263 -44.72 31.11 2.43
CA CYS A 263 -43.30 31.39 2.24
C CYS A 263 -42.44 30.83 3.39
N ARG A 264 -42.89 30.97 4.64
CA ARG A 264 -42.24 30.41 5.84
C ARG A 264 -42.13 28.89 5.75
N GLU A 265 -43.22 28.20 5.43
CA GLU A 265 -43.24 26.74 5.25
C GLU A 265 -42.33 26.28 4.11
N LEU A 266 -42.30 27.01 2.99
CA LEU A 266 -41.40 26.72 1.87
C LEU A 266 -39.92 26.84 2.27
N GLU A 267 -39.56 27.88 3.03
CA GLU A 267 -38.22 28.04 3.58
C GLU A 267 -37.88 26.94 4.59
N GLU A 268 -38.81 26.55 5.46
CA GLU A 268 -38.60 25.51 6.47
C GLU A 268 -38.46 24.12 5.83
N GLY A 269 -39.27 23.82 4.82
CA GLY A 269 -39.11 22.65 3.96
C GLY A 269 -37.76 22.64 3.25
N HIS A 270 -37.29 23.79 2.74
CA HIS A 270 -35.96 23.91 2.15
C HIS A 270 -34.84 23.69 3.18
N ARG A 271 -34.96 24.28 4.38
CA ARG A 271 -34.02 24.10 5.50
C ARG A 271 -33.96 22.63 5.92
N ALA A 272 -35.10 21.95 6.07
CA ALA A 272 -35.20 20.55 6.43
C ALA A 272 -34.63 19.62 5.35
N TRP A 273 -34.95 19.86 4.07
CA TRP A 273 -34.37 19.13 2.94
C TRP A 273 -32.85 19.30 2.86
N ALA A 274 -32.34 20.52 3.05
CA ALA A 274 -30.92 20.80 3.07
C ALA A 274 -30.20 20.12 4.26
N ALA A 275 -30.84 20.05 5.42
CA ALA A 275 -30.34 19.31 6.58
C ALA A 275 -30.30 17.80 6.33
N HIS A 276 -31.38 17.21 5.81
CA HIS A 276 -31.44 15.79 5.45
C HIS A 276 -30.39 15.44 4.37
N LYS A 277 -30.21 16.30 3.36
CA LYS A 277 -29.18 16.13 2.32
C LYS A 277 -27.76 16.16 2.92
N LYS A 278 -27.47 17.08 3.84
CA LYS A 278 -26.18 17.12 4.57
C LYS A 278 -25.96 15.82 5.36
N GLU A 279 -26.93 15.42 6.16
CA GLU A 279 -26.88 14.20 6.99
C GLU A 279 -26.69 12.93 6.13
N ALA A 280 -27.42 12.81 5.02
CA ALA A 280 -27.25 11.70 4.08
C ALA A 280 -25.83 11.65 3.48
N THR A 281 -25.28 12.80 3.06
CA THR A 281 -23.89 12.84 2.55
C THR A 281 -22.85 12.58 3.64
N TRP A 282 -23.13 12.90 4.91
CA TRP A 282 -22.24 12.59 6.02
C TRP A 282 -22.27 11.11 6.40
N ARG A 283 -23.45 10.48 6.41
CA ARG A 283 -23.60 9.02 6.57
C ARG A 283 -22.86 8.26 5.49
N LEU A 284 -23.02 8.66 4.21
CA LEU A 284 -22.31 8.06 3.09
C LEU A 284 -20.79 8.14 3.29
N LYS A 285 -20.25 9.35 3.51
CA LYS A 285 -18.81 9.56 3.76
C LYS A 285 -18.25 8.76 4.94
N ARG A 286 -19.05 8.54 5.99
CA ARG A 286 -18.64 7.73 7.14
C ARG A 286 -18.50 6.24 6.76
N VAL A 287 -19.43 5.72 5.97
CA VAL A 287 -19.39 4.33 5.47
C VAL A 287 -18.27 4.15 4.44
N GLU A 288 -18.04 5.13 3.56
CA GLU A 288 -16.89 5.15 2.65
C GLU A 288 -15.56 5.08 3.42
N LEU A 289 -15.39 5.94 4.44
CA LEU A 289 -14.20 5.95 5.30
C LEU A 289 -14.01 4.67 6.11
N GLN A 290 -15.09 4.05 6.59
CA GLN A 290 -15.03 2.74 7.25
C GLN A 290 -14.60 1.65 6.25
N LEU A 291 -15.18 1.63 5.05
CA LEU A 291 -14.81 0.67 4.01
C LEU A 291 -13.34 0.83 3.57
N GLU A 292 -12.81 2.05 3.54
CA GLU A 292 -11.39 2.30 3.29
C GLU A 292 -10.49 1.86 4.45
N SER A 293 -10.89 2.09 5.71
CA SER A 293 -10.11 1.66 6.87
C SER A 293 -10.09 0.13 7.03
N GLU A 294 -11.21 -0.56 6.76
CA GLU A 294 -11.28 -2.01 6.72
C GLU A 294 -10.42 -2.60 5.59
N LYS A 295 -10.47 -2.03 4.37
CA LYS A 295 -9.58 -2.41 3.25
C LYS A 295 -8.11 -2.22 3.63
N ALA A 296 -7.76 -1.12 4.31
CA ALA A 296 -6.40 -0.87 4.79
C ALA A 296 -5.97 -1.87 5.88
N CYS A 297 -6.88 -2.24 6.79
CA CYS A 297 -6.65 -3.24 7.82
C CYS A 297 -6.40 -4.63 7.21
N ARG A 298 -7.32 -5.13 6.36
CA ARG A 298 -7.18 -6.41 5.66
C ARG A 298 -5.91 -6.50 4.81
N LYS A 299 -5.50 -5.38 4.19
CA LYS A 299 -4.23 -5.29 3.46
C LYS A 299 -3.00 -5.40 4.37
N ARG A 300 -3.09 -4.90 5.61
CA ARG A 300 -2.02 -5.01 6.62
C ARG A 300 -1.92 -6.43 7.16
N GLU A 301 -3.03 -7.03 7.58
CA GLU A 301 -3.08 -8.44 8.03
C GLU A 301 -2.42 -9.37 6.99
N LYS A 302 -2.77 -9.22 5.70
CA LYS A 302 -2.20 -10.03 4.61
C LYS A 302 -0.72 -9.73 4.31
N MET A 303 -0.22 -8.56 4.69
CA MET A 303 1.21 -8.24 4.61
C MET A 303 1.99 -8.87 5.77
N GLU A 304 1.45 -8.80 6.98
CA GLU A 304 2.00 -9.40 8.20
C GLU A 304 2.01 -10.94 8.11
N GLU A 305 0.94 -11.56 7.62
CA GLU A 305 0.86 -13.00 7.33
C GLU A 305 1.94 -13.44 6.33
N PHE A 306 2.15 -12.67 5.25
CA PHE A 306 3.20 -12.95 4.28
C PHE A 306 4.60 -12.78 4.89
N GLU A 307 4.83 -11.73 5.69
CA GLU A 307 6.11 -11.52 6.35
C GLU A 307 6.44 -12.63 7.36
N MET A 308 5.47 -13.03 8.19
CA MET A 308 5.61 -14.17 9.11
C MET A 308 5.96 -15.45 8.36
N LYS A 309 5.30 -15.74 7.23
CA LYS A 309 5.61 -16.92 6.41
C LYS A 309 7.00 -16.85 5.78
N VAL A 310 7.43 -15.69 5.30
CA VAL A 310 8.80 -15.47 4.80
C VAL A 310 9.85 -15.60 5.92
N ARG A 311 9.53 -15.16 7.14
CA ARG A 311 10.40 -15.27 8.31
C ARG A 311 10.56 -16.73 8.75
N ALA A 312 9.46 -17.49 8.81
CA ALA A 312 9.47 -18.92 9.13
C ALA A 312 10.30 -19.74 8.12
N LEU A 313 10.10 -19.53 6.82
CA LEU A 313 10.87 -20.22 5.77
C LEU A 313 12.37 -19.90 5.81
N ARG A 314 12.75 -18.68 6.24
CA ARG A 314 14.16 -18.31 6.44
C ARG A 314 14.77 -19.00 7.66
N GLU A 315 14.03 -19.13 8.75
CA GLU A 315 14.53 -19.83 9.94
C GLU A 315 14.63 -21.35 9.69
N GLU A 316 13.67 -21.94 8.97
CA GLU A 316 13.76 -23.34 8.50
C GLU A 316 15.01 -23.57 7.63
N GLN A 317 15.29 -22.68 6.68
CA GLN A 317 16.52 -22.71 5.87
C GLN A 317 17.78 -22.57 6.75
N LYS A 318 17.80 -21.61 7.69
CA LYS A 318 18.92 -21.40 8.62
C LYS A 318 19.19 -22.65 9.47
N VAL A 319 18.16 -23.22 10.10
CA VAL A 319 18.27 -24.46 10.91
C VAL A 319 18.74 -25.63 10.06
N SER A 320 18.31 -25.74 8.79
CA SER A 320 18.81 -26.79 7.87
C SER A 320 20.30 -26.65 7.58
N LEU A 321 20.80 -25.41 7.43
CA LEU A 321 22.23 -25.14 7.23
C LEU A 321 23.05 -25.35 8.50
N GLU A 322 22.56 -24.88 9.65
CA GLU A 322 23.18 -25.09 10.97
C GLU A 322 23.32 -26.58 11.30
N ARG A 323 22.32 -27.39 10.93
CA ARG A 323 22.37 -28.85 11.03
C ARG A 323 23.47 -29.45 10.14
N ILE A 324 23.50 -29.10 8.85
CA ILE A 324 24.52 -29.61 7.91
C ILE A 324 25.93 -29.21 8.38
N GLU A 325 26.10 -27.98 8.87
CA GLU A 325 27.37 -27.50 9.41
C GLU A 325 27.77 -28.27 10.68
N ALA A 326 26.81 -28.60 11.57
CA ALA A 326 27.06 -29.42 12.75
C ALA A 326 27.48 -30.85 12.37
N GLU A 327 26.81 -31.48 11.40
CA GLU A 327 27.17 -32.82 10.88
C GLU A 327 28.60 -32.83 10.31
N TYR A 328 29.02 -31.80 9.56
CA TYR A 328 30.41 -31.67 9.10
C TYR A 328 31.40 -31.34 10.22
N ARG A 329 31.03 -30.50 11.21
CA ARG A 329 31.88 -30.23 12.39
C ARG A 329 32.13 -31.49 13.20
N GLU A 330 31.13 -32.37 13.37
CA GLU A 330 31.28 -33.64 14.06
C GLU A 330 32.20 -34.61 13.29
N GLN A 331 32.05 -34.72 11.96
CA GLN A 331 32.95 -35.52 11.12
C GLN A 331 34.42 -35.06 11.26
N LEU A 332 34.66 -33.74 11.23
CA LEU A 332 36.00 -33.17 11.45
C LEU A 332 36.53 -33.43 12.87
N ALA A 333 35.67 -33.40 13.90
CA ALA A 333 36.04 -33.75 15.27
C ALA A 333 36.28 -35.26 15.48
N GLY A 334 35.62 -36.12 14.69
CA GLY A 334 35.94 -37.55 14.59
C GLY A 334 37.33 -37.77 14.02
N LEU A 335 37.60 -37.22 12.83
CA LEU A 335 38.90 -37.35 12.15
C LEU A 335 40.08 -36.81 12.97
N ARG A 336 39.88 -35.74 13.76
CA ARG A 336 40.88 -35.24 14.73
C ARG A 336 41.18 -36.27 15.82
N ARG A 337 40.16 -36.74 16.56
CA ARG A 337 40.32 -37.77 17.59
C ARG A 337 40.99 -39.04 17.06
N ASP A 338 40.68 -39.44 15.82
CA ASP A 338 41.30 -40.57 15.15
C ASP A 338 42.75 -40.33 14.72
N ALA A 339 43.20 -39.08 14.58
CA ALA A 339 44.59 -38.71 14.37
C ALA A 339 45.33 -38.68 15.72
N ASP A 340 44.78 -37.97 16.71
CA ASP A 340 45.32 -37.85 18.07
C ASP A 340 45.52 -39.24 18.71
N ALA A 341 44.54 -40.14 18.55
CA ALA A 341 44.62 -41.51 19.06
C ALA A 341 45.60 -42.42 18.28
N LYS A 342 46.02 -42.05 17.06
CA LYS A 342 47.12 -42.72 16.34
C LYS A 342 48.47 -42.17 16.78
N GLU A 343 48.57 -40.86 16.98
CA GLU A 343 49.77 -40.21 17.51
C GLU A 343 50.10 -40.73 18.91
N GLN A 344 49.13 -40.78 19.83
CA GLN A 344 49.32 -41.37 21.16
C GLN A 344 49.81 -42.82 21.08
N LYS A 345 49.22 -43.66 20.23
CA LYS A 345 49.66 -45.05 20.03
C LYS A 345 51.08 -45.17 19.47
N LEU A 346 51.56 -44.19 18.71
CA LEU A 346 52.94 -44.13 18.24
C LEU A 346 53.89 -43.63 19.33
N ALA A 347 53.46 -42.65 20.13
CA ALA A 347 54.19 -42.16 21.31
C ALA A 347 54.37 -43.29 22.36
N ASP A 348 53.30 -44.02 22.70
CA ASP A 348 53.34 -45.15 23.62
C ASP A 348 54.31 -46.24 23.15
N GLN A 349 54.29 -46.56 21.85
CA GLN A 349 55.23 -47.51 21.23
C GLN A 349 56.68 -47.00 21.25
N TRP A 350 56.88 -45.69 21.07
CA TRP A 350 58.21 -45.07 21.13
C TRP A 350 58.76 -45.08 22.55
N VAL A 351 57.94 -44.71 23.55
CA VAL A 351 58.28 -44.80 24.98
C VAL A 351 58.59 -46.24 25.39
N ALA A 352 57.79 -47.22 24.96
CA ALA A 352 58.05 -48.64 25.24
C ALA A 352 59.38 -49.14 24.64
N LYS A 353 59.73 -48.70 23.42
CA LYS A 353 61.04 -48.96 22.79
C LYS A 353 62.17 -48.28 23.57
N HIS A 354 62.00 -47.03 23.99
CA HIS A 354 62.99 -46.28 24.76
C HIS A 354 63.25 -46.94 26.13
N ILE A 355 62.21 -47.36 26.84
CA ILE A 355 62.34 -48.10 28.12
C ILE A 355 63.07 -49.43 27.91
N ARG A 356 62.81 -50.16 26.81
CA ARG A 356 63.56 -51.38 26.48
C ARG A 356 65.04 -51.10 26.23
N LEU A 357 65.36 -50.02 25.49
CA LEU A 357 66.74 -49.61 25.23
C LEU A 357 67.46 -49.20 26.53
N MET A 358 66.84 -48.40 27.38
CA MET A 358 67.39 -48.01 28.68
C MET A 358 67.75 -49.22 29.55
N LYS A 359 66.85 -50.21 29.66
CA LYS A 359 67.11 -51.46 30.39
C LYS A 359 68.26 -52.27 29.79
N PHE A 360 68.40 -52.28 28.46
CA PHE A 360 69.50 -52.96 27.78
C PHE A 360 70.86 -52.26 28.01
N VAL A 361 70.88 -50.92 28.00
CA VAL A 361 72.07 -50.12 28.34
C VAL A 361 72.47 -50.31 29.81
N GLU A 362 71.51 -50.35 30.74
CA GLU A 362 71.79 -50.62 32.15
C GLU A 362 72.38 -52.03 32.35
N GLN A 363 71.84 -53.04 31.65
CA GLN A 363 72.35 -54.41 31.69
C GLN A 363 73.81 -54.50 31.20
N ILE A 364 74.16 -53.78 30.12
CA ILE A 364 75.55 -53.68 29.64
C ILE A 364 76.43 -52.95 30.66
N GLY A 365 75.94 -51.84 31.24
CA GLY A 365 76.66 -51.08 32.27
C GLY A 365 77.01 -51.94 33.49
N ARG A 366 76.09 -52.80 33.93
CA ARG A 366 76.31 -53.76 35.04
C ARG A 366 77.20 -54.96 34.69
N GLN A 367 77.47 -55.22 33.41
CA GLN A 367 78.39 -56.28 32.96
C GLN A 367 79.83 -55.82 32.70
N ARG A 368 80.14 -54.53 32.83
CA ARG A 368 81.50 -54.01 32.67
C ARG A 368 82.35 -54.34 33.92
N PRO A 369 83.40 -55.18 33.83
CA PRO A 369 84.26 -55.45 34.99
C PRO A 369 85.07 -54.21 35.38
N SER A 370 85.46 -54.12 36.66
CA SER A 370 86.31 -53.03 37.16
C SER A 370 87.77 -53.20 36.69
N ILE A 371 88.04 -52.84 35.43
CA ILE A 371 89.40 -52.86 34.85
C ILE A 371 90.06 -51.49 35.07
N GLU A 372 90.22 -51.15 36.34
CA GLU A 372 91.10 -50.11 36.91
C GLU A 372 91.05 -50.31 38.44
N SER A 373 92.17 -50.35 39.18
CA SER A 373 93.57 -50.36 38.77
C SER A 373 94.40 -51.27 39.69
N ASN A 374 95.22 -52.16 39.10
CA ASN A 374 96.21 -52.97 39.82
C ASN A 374 97.49 -53.07 38.98
N CYS A 375 98.21 -51.95 38.93
CA CYS A 375 99.57 -51.86 38.39
C CYS A 375 100.49 -51.34 39.52
N ARG A 376 101.77 -51.70 39.42
CA ARG A 376 102.79 -51.58 40.46
C ARG A 376 103.19 -50.14 40.77
#